data_AF-F9P4X8-F1
#
_entry.id   AF-F9P4X8-F1
#
_cell.length_a   1.000
_cell.length_b   1.000
_cell.length_c   1.000
_cell.angle_alpha   90.00
_cell.angle_beta   90.00
_cell.angle_gamma   90.00
#
_symmetry.space_group_name_H-M   'P 1'
#
loop_
_entity.id
_entity.type
_entity.pdbx_description
1 polymer ?
#
loop_
_entity_poly.entity_id
_entity_poly.type
_entity_poly.pdbx_seq_one_letter_code
_entity_poly.pdbx_strand_id
1 'polypeptide(L)' 'MSKEILTGLSQKEVKARVQKGLVNEVTVSTEKTTWQIIQSNVFTYFNFIFFVLAVLLVIVQSWNNLLFYLLLLSIL' A
#
# COMPACT_ATOMS: atom_id res chain seq x y z
N MET A 1 -10.62 -13.66 45.92
CA MET A 1 -10.48 -13.10 44.55
C MET A 1 -11.79 -13.38 43.82
N SER A 2 -12.72 -12.43 43.80
CA SER A 2 -14.04 -12.59 43.16
C SER A 2 -13.87 -12.56 41.65
N LYS A 3 -14.35 -13.62 40.99
CA LYS A 3 -14.33 -13.75 39.54
C LYS A 3 -15.39 -12.80 38.96
N GLU A 4 -14.98 -11.59 38.62
CA GLU A 4 -15.78 -10.64 37.84
C GLU A 4 -16.16 -11.33 36.53
N ILE A 5 -17.41 -11.74 36.41
CA ILE A 5 -17.95 -12.25 35.15
C ILE A 5 -18.00 -11.03 34.23
N LEU A 6 -17.08 -10.97 33.26
CA LEU A 6 -17.09 -9.95 32.21
C LEU A 6 -18.30 -10.19 31.30
N THR A 7 -19.49 -9.83 31.74
CA THR A 7 -20.69 -9.81 30.89
C THR A 7 -20.52 -8.73 29.84
N GLY A 8 -20.63 -9.12 28.58
CA GLY A 8 -20.60 -8.21 27.45
C GLY A 8 -21.72 -7.16 27.51
N LEU A 9 -21.65 -6.19 26.61
CA LEU A 9 -22.63 -5.11 26.50
C LEU A 9 -24.05 -5.65 26.31
N SER A 10 -25.01 -5.07 27.03
CA SER A 10 -26.42 -5.34 26.80
C SER A 10 -26.92 -4.69 25.51
N GLN A 11 -28.01 -5.23 24.95
CA GLN A 11 -28.62 -4.70 23.71
C GLN A 11 -28.99 -3.21 23.80
N LYS A 12 -29.33 -2.71 24.99
CA LYS A 12 -29.61 -1.28 25.22
C LYS A 12 -28.35 -0.43 25.11
N GLU A 13 -27.25 -0.91 25.66
CA GLU A 13 -25.95 -0.23 25.63
C GLU A 13 -25.31 -0.24 24.24
N VAL A 14 -25.55 -1.29 23.46
CA VAL A 14 -25.18 -1.36 22.03
C VAL A 14 -25.98 -0.32 21.26
N LYS A 15 -27.32 -0.26 21.41
CA LYS A 15 -28.16 0.75 20.73
C LYS A 15 -27.76 2.18 21.09
N ALA A 16 -27.44 2.45 22.36
CA ALA A 16 -26.97 3.76 22.78
C ALA A 16 -25.61 4.12 22.16
N ARG A 17 -24.70 3.16 21.97
CA ARG A 17 -23.42 3.38 21.29
C ARG A 17 -23.59 3.59 19.78
N VAL A 18 -24.48 2.84 19.14
CA VAL A 18 -24.87 3.01 17.73
C VAL A 18 -25.45 4.40 17.48
N GLN A 19 -26.40 4.85 18.31
CA GLN A 19 -26.97 6.21 18.20
C GLN A 19 -25.94 7.31 18.42
N LYS A 20 -24.90 7.04 19.23
CA LYS A 20 -23.80 7.97 19.49
C LYS A 20 -22.70 7.91 18.44
N GLY A 21 -22.83 7.08 17.40
CA GLY A 21 -21.77 6.88 16.39
C GLY A 21 -20.48 6.27 16.97
N LEU A 22 -20.54 5.71 18.19
CA LEU A 22 -19.42 5.01 18.85
C LEU A 22 -19.33 3.56 18.39
N VAL A 23 -19.75 3.31 17.16
CA VAL A 23 -19.54 2.06 16.44
C VAL A 23 -18.28 2.21 15.62
N ASN A 24 -17.53 1.13 15.49
CA ASN A 24 -16.34 1.11 14.64
C ASN A 24 -16.79 1.06 13.17
N GLU A 25 -17.35 2.17 12.70
CA GLU A 25 -17.74 2.35 11.31
C GLU A 25 -16.48 2.80 10.56
N VAL A 26 -15.95 1.88 9.77
CA VAL A 26 -14.77 2.12 8.94
C VAL A 26 -15.24 2.99 7.77
N THR A 27 -15.17 4.31 7.95
CA THR A 27 -15.48 5.33 6.93
C THR A 27 -14.34 5.54 5.92
N VAL A 28 -13.29 4.73 5.98
CA VAL A 28 -12.23 4.79 4.98
C VAL A 28 -12.71 4.08 3.73
N SER A 29 -13.12 4.89 2.76
CA SER A 29 -13.10 4.64 1.32
C SER A 29 -11.68 4.28 0.87
N THR A 30 -11.16 3.18 1.39
CA THR A 30 -9.92 2.52 0.94
C THR A 30 -10.13 1.87 -0.42
N GLU A 31 -11.13 2.32 -1.18
CA GLU A 31 -11.29 2.06 -2.60
C GLU A 31 -10.28 2.93 -3.35
N LYS A 32 -8.98 2.75 -3.05
CA LYS A 32 -7.97 3.10 -4.03
C LYS A 32 -8.29 2.24 -5.24
N THR A 33 -8.65 2.89 -6.34
CA THR A 33 -8.83 2.20 -7.61
C THR A 33 -7.57 1.43 -7.95
N THR A 34 -7.68 0.34 -8.71
CA THR A 34 -6.52 -0.44 -9.17
C THR A 34 -5.44 0.47 -9.78
N TRP A 35 -5.85 1.52 -10.50
CA TRP A 35 -4.95 2.52 -11.05
C TRP A 35 -4.22 3.35 -9.99
N GLN A 36 -4.91 3.81 -8.94
CA GLN A 36 -4.28 4.54 -7.83
C GLN A 36 -3.28 3.67 -7.07
N ILE A 37 -3.55 2.36 -6.95
CA ILE A 37 -2.61 1.41 -6.35
C ILE A 37 -1.37 1.28 -7.24
N ILE A 38 -1.54 1.05 -8.53
CA ILE A 38 -0.44 0.92 -9.49
C ILE A 38 0.41 2.20 -9.50
N GLN A 39 -0.20 3.38 -9.62
CA GLN A 39 0.53 4.65 -9.61
C GLN A 39 1.34 4.83 -8.33
N SER A 40 0.77 4.51 -7.17
CA SER A 40 1.47 4.67 -5.89
C SER A 40 2.67 3.73 -5.71
N ASN A 41 2.74 2.64 -6.46
CA ASN A 41 3.86 1.69 -6.44
C ASN A 41 4.86 1.94 -7.57
N VAL A 42 4.39 2.37 -8.75
CA VAL A 42 5.23 2.65 -9.92
C VAL A 42 5.95 3.99 -9.76
N PHE A 43 5.26 5.05 -9.32
CA PHE A 43 5.85 6.38 -9.10
C PHE A 43 6.45 6.53 -7.70
N THR A 44 7.25 5.55 -7.27
CA THR A 44 8.00 5.61 -6.02
C THR A 44 9.37 6.22 -6.23
N TYR A 45 9.96 6.76 -5.16
CA TYR A 45 11.32 7.32 -5.17
C TYR A 45 12.36 6.31 -5.70
N PHE A 46 12.21 5.04 -5.35
CA PHE A 46 13.10 3.97 -5.81
C PHE A 46 12.99 3.72 -7.32
N ASN A 47 11.78 3.65 -7.87
CA ASN A 47 11.57 3.49 -9.31
C ASN A 47 12.02 4.72 -10.10
N PHE A 48 11.94 5.92 -9.50
CA PHE A 48 12.46 7.14 -10.11
C PHE A 48 13.98 7.09 -10.30
N ILE A 49 14.73 6.53 -9.34
CA ILE A 49 16.18 6.33 -9.48
C ILE A 49 16.49 5.43 -10.69
N PHE A 50 15.77 4.31 -10.84
CA PHE A 50 15.96 3.43 -11.99
C PHE A 50 15.60 4.11 -13.32
N PHE A 51 14.56 4.93 -13.34
CA PHE A 51 14.21 5.73 -14.50
C PHE A 51 15.35 6.69 -14.90
N VAL A 52 15.92 7.41 -13.93
CA VAL A 52 17.06 8.31 -14.17
C VAL A 52 18.27 7.55 -14.69
N LEU A 53 18.61 6.40 -14.09
CA LEU A 53 19.70 5.54 -14.56
C LEU A 53 19.46 5.05 -15.99
N ALA A 54 18.24 4.63 -16.32
CA ALA A 54 17.88 4.21 -17.67
C ALA A 54 18.05 5.35 -18.68
N VAL A 55 17.61 6.57 -18.36
CA VAL A 55 17.80 7.75 -19.22
C VAL A 55 19.27 8.07 -19.42
N LEU A 56 20.08 8.04 -18.36
CA LEU A 56 21.53 8.25 -18.46
C LEU A 56 22.20 7.21 -19.36
N LEU A 57 21.79 5.94 -19.26
CA LEU A 57 22.29 4.87 -20.13
C LEU A 57 21.91 5.06 -21.61
N VAL A 58 20.68 5.52 -21.88
CA VAL A 58 20.24 5.85 -23.24
C VAL A 58 21.07 7.00 -23.82
N ILE A 59 21.35 8.03 -23.03
CA ILE A 59 22.16 9.20 -23.43
C ILE A 59 23.59 8.79 -23.77
N VAL A 60 24.18 7.88 -22.97
CA VAL A 60 25.55 7.42 -23.17
C VAL A 60 25.69 6.53 -24.42
N GLN A 61 24.59 6.05 -25.02
CA GLN A 61 24.58 5.20 -26.23
C GLN A 61 25.63 4.06 -26.20
N SER A 62 25.88 3.48 -25.02
CA SER A 62 26.84 2.37 -24.89
C SER A 62 26.14 1.04 -25.13
N TRP A 63 25.98 0.69 -26.41
CA TRP A 63 25.41 -0.58 -26.87
C TRP A 63 26.29 -1.80 -26.53
N ASN A 64 27.54 -1.57 -26.10
CA ASN A 64 28.49 -2.64 -25.74
C ASN A 64 28.18 -3.33 -24.40
N ASN A 65 27.29 -2.77 -23.57
CA ASN A 65 26.93 -3.34 -22.27
C ASN A 65 25.67 -4.21 -22.31
N LEU A 66 25.47 -4.99 -23.38
CA LEU A 66 24.40 -5.99 -23.52
C LEU A 66 24.29 -6.96 -22.32
N LEU A 67 25.39 -7.21 -21.61
CA LEU A 67 25.41 -7.98 -20.35
C LEU A 67 24.54 -7.37 -19.24
N PHE A 68 24.32 -6.05 -19.25
CA PHE A 68 23.45 -5.36 -18.28
C PHE A 68 21.96 -5.68 -18.53
N TYR A 69 21.54 -5.79 -19.80
CA TYR A 69 20.17 -6.19 -20.16
C TYR A 69 19.87 -7.65 -19.81
N LEU A 70 20.86 -8.56 -19.92
CA LEU A 70 20.72 -9.97 -19.54
C LEU A 70 20.52 -10.14 -18.02
N LEU A 71 21.24 -9.37 -17.20
CA LEU A 71 21.08 -9.35 -15.75
C LEU A 71 19.72 -8.77 -15.31
N LEU A 72 19.25 -7.71 -15.98
CA LEU A 72 17.97 -7.06 -15.68
C LEU A 72 16.77 -7.99 -15.92
N LEU A 73 16.81 -8.80 -16.98
CA LEU A 73 15.76 -9.78 -17.30
C LEU A 73 15.80 -11.02 -16.38
N SER A 74 16.99 -11.37 -15.86
CA SER A 74 17.16 -12.53 -14.98
C SER A 74 16.69 -12.33 -13.54
N ILE A 75 16.46 -11.08 -13.14
CA ILE A 75 16.07 -10.67 -11.78
C ILE A 75 14.56 -10.44 -11.65
N LEU A 76 13.83 -10.46 -12.78
CA LEU A 76 12.36 -10.45 -12.80
C LEU A 76 11.80 -11.87 -12.67
#